data_AF-A0A9N9K9G2-F1
#
_entry.id   AF-A0A9N9K9G2-F1
#
_cell.length_a   1.000
_cell.length_b   1.000
_cell.length_c   1.000
_cell.angle_alpha   90.00
_cell.angle_beta   90.00
_cell.angle_gamma   90.00
#
_symmetry.space_group_name_H-M   'P 1'
#
loop_
_entity.id
_entity.type
_entity.pdbx_description
1 polymer ?
#
loop_
_entity_poly.entity_id
_entity_poly.type
_entity_poly.pdbx_seq_one_letter_code
_entity_poly.pdbx_strand_id
1 'polypeptide(L)'
;QKVESDHLIYKMKNEQDTRKLDYGLCLWSTGICELKLFIFYNLAHMLPEQKNTRALITDNRLRLKGIHDSSVYAIGDCSTIENPNLVRGLMQFFIDADVDKNGLLSYDEFVMLAKTISRKYPITANHLKQADKLFERYDVDKS
;
A
#
# COMPACT_ATOMS: atom_id res chain seq x y z
N GLN A 1 2.82 21.65 -17.03
CA GLN A 1 1.84 22.76 -16.99
C GLN A 1 2.44 23.83 -16.10
N LYS A 2 2.24 25.11 -16.41
CA LYS A 2 2.76 26.24 -15.64
C LYS A 2 1.65 27.27 -15.50
N VAL A 3 1.48 27.81 -14.29
CA VAL A 3 0.50 28.85 -13.99
C VAL A 3 1.27 30.17 -13.90
N GLU A 4 1.01 31.09 -14.83
CA GLU A 4 1.48 32.48 -14.79
C GLU A 4 0.35 33.36 -14.26
N SER A 5 0.62 34.59 -13.84
CA SER A 5 -0.36 35.50 -13.20
C SER A 5 -1.64 35.77 -14.01
N ASP A 6 -1.58 35.66 -15.33
CA ASP A 6 -2.63 36.04 -16.28
C ASP A 6 -3.05 34.89 -17.21
N HIS A 7 -2.22 33.85 -17.35
CA HIS A 7 -2.49 32.75 -18.27
C HIS A 7 -1.90 31.41 -17.81
N LEU A 8 -2.54 30.33 -18.24
CA LEU A 8 -2.11 28.96 -18.05
C LEU A 8 -1.36 28.47 -19.28
N ILE A 9 -0.18 27.89 -19.07
CA ILE A 9 0.61 27.21 -20.11
C ILE A 9 0.45 25.70 -19.91
N TYR A 10 -0.22 25.02 -20.84
CA TYR A 10 -0.51 23.58 -20.71
C TYR A 10 -0.26 22.82 -22.02
N LYS A 11 -0.16 21.50 -21.90
CA LYS A 11 0.07 20.57 -23.00
C LYS A 11 -0.95 19.45 -22.91
N MET A 12 -1.61 19.15 -24.02
CA MET A 12 -2.54 18.01 -24.11
C MET A 12 -1.73 16.71 -24.24
N LYS A 13 -2.22 15.61 -23.67
CA LYS A 13 -1.49 14.34 -23.55
C LYS A 13 -0.99 13.78 -24.90
N ASN A 14 -1.66 14.13 -25.99
CA ASN A 14 -1.39 13.60 -27.33
C ASN A 14 -0.85 14.66 -28.31
N GLU A 15 -0.59 15.88 -27.84
CA GLU A 15 -0.06 16.96 -28.68
C GLU A 15 1.32 17.34 -28.19
N GLN A 16 2.24 17.65 -29.12
CA GLN A 16 3.56 18.11 -28.74
C GLN A 16 3.59 19.61 -28.40
N ASP A 17 2.65 20.37 -28.97
CA ASP A 17 2.58 21.81 -28.83
C ASP A 17 2.05 22.26 -27.48
N THR A 18 2.58 23.40 -27.03
CA THR A 18 2.18 24.01 -25.77
C THR A 18 1.18 25.13 -26.05
N ARG A 19 0.03 25.10 -25.37
CA ARG A 19 -1.06 26.06 -25.55
C ARG A 19 -1.12 27.05 -24.39
N LYS A 20 -1.67 28.23 -24.66
CA LYS A 20 -1.95 29.29 -23.67
C LYS A 20 -3.45 29.45 -23.49
N LEU A 21 -3.88 29.62 -22.24
CA LEU A 21 -5.27 29.89 -21.88
C LEU A 21 -5.31 31.02 -20.85
N ASP A 22 -5.91 32.15 -21.22
CA ASP A 22 -6.07 33.29 -20.33
C ASP A 22 -7.14 33.00 -19.27
N TYR A 23 -6.96 33.54 -18.06
CA TYR A 23 -7.91 33.33 -16.96
C TYR A 23 -8.03 34.58 -16.06
N GLY A 24 -9.19 34.73 -15.41
CA GLY A 24 -9.37 35.72 -14.32
C GLY A 24 -9.14 35.14 -12.92
N LEU A 25 -9.34 33.83 -12.75
CA LEU A 25 -9.06 33.07 -11.52
C LEU A 25 -8.62 31.65 -11.88
N CYS A 26 -7.52 31.18 -11.31
CA CYS A 26 -7.05 29.80 -11.44
C CYS A 26 -7.15 29.10 -10.08
N LEU A 27 -8.01 28.08 -9.98
CA LEU A 27 -8.05 27.18 -8.81
C LEU A 27 -7.31 25.90 -9.15
N TRP A 28 -6.21 25.64 -8.45
CA TRP A 28 -5.44 24.42 -8.59
C TRP A 28 -5.81 23.42 -7.49
N SER A 29 -6.74 22.52 -7.76
CA SER A 29 -7.29 21.59 -6.77
C SER A 29 -6.68 20.18 -6.81
N THR A 30 -5.54 20.00 -7.48
CA THR A 30 -4.93 18.67 -7.69
C THR A 30 -3.42 18.71 -7.41
N GLY A 31 -2.84 17.57 -7.04
CA GLY A 31 -1.39 17.48 -6.79
C GLY A 31 -1.07 17.48 -5.30
N ILE A 32 -0.41 16.40 -4.88
CA ILE A 32 0.08 16.20 -3.52
C ILE A 32 1.60 16.33 -3.60
N CYS A 33 2.15 17.40 -3.04
CA CYS A 33 3.57 17.74 -3.20
C CYS A 33 4.35 17.83 -1.88
N GLU A 34 3.72 18.38 -0.84
CA GLU A 34 4.41 18.93 0.34
C GLU A 34 5.15 17.88 1.20
N LEU A 35 4.69 16.64 1.18
CA LEU A 35 5.29 15.58 1.99
C LEU A 35 6.64 15.06 1.45
N LYS A 36 6.86 15.15 0.13
CA LYS A 36 8.09 14.66 -0.51
C LYS A 36 9.31 15.42 -0.01
N LEU A 37 9.21 16.74 0.14
CA LEU A 37 10.34 17.57 0.53
C LEU A 37 10.76 17.32 1.99
N PHE A 38 9.80 17.20 2.91
CA PHE A 38 10.12 16.96 4.32
C PHE A 38 10.75 15.58 4.55
N ILE A 39 10.16 14.52 3.99
CA ILE A 39 10.64 13.14 4.16
C ILE A 39 12.00 12.94 3.49
N PHE A 40 12.13 13.37 2.24
CA PHE A 40 13.32 13.13 1.43
C PHE A 40 14.54 13.90 1.95
N TYR A 41 14.37 15.15 2.39
CA TYR A 41 15.51 15.97 2.81
C TYR A 41 15.94 15.76 4.26
N ASN A 42 15.02 15.39 5.18
CA ASN A 42 15.37 15.32 6.61
C ASN A 42 15.43 13.88 7.15
N LEU A 43 14.55 12.99 6.70
CA LEU A 43 14.39 11.65 7.31
C LEU A 43 15.12 10.55 6.53
N ALA A 44 15.12 10.61 5.19
CA ALA A 44 15.76 9.59 4.37
C ALA A 44 17.29 9.50 4.58
N HIS A 45 17.95 10.60 4.96
CA HIS A 45 19.37 10.59 5.30
C HIS A 45 19.67 9.98 6.68
N MET A 46 18.73 10.08 7.62
CA MET A 46 18.90 9.57 8.99
C MET A 46 18.51 8.10 9.12
N LEU A 47 17.60 7.63 8.27
CA LEU A 47 17.01 6.28 8.34
C LEU A 47 17.24 5.53 7.02
N PRO A 48 18.29 4.69 6.91
CA PRO A 48 18.60 3.93 5.70
C PRO A 48 17.47 3.03 5.20
N GLU A 49 16.58 2.62 6.10
CA GLU A 49 15.40 1.80 5.81
C GLU A 49 14.30 2.57 5.07
N GLN A 50 14.33 3.91 5.07
CA GLN A 50 13.36 4.79 4.41
C GLN A 50 13.72 5.02 2.93
N LYS A 51 13.73 3.94 2.14
CA LYS A 51 14.11 3.98 0.71
C LYS A 51 13.07 4.65 -0.20
N ASN A 52 11.84 4.83 0.27
CA ASN A 52 10.77 5.44 -0.51
C ASN A 52 10.84 6.97 -0.42
N THR A 53 10.99 7.61 -1.57
CA THR A 53 11.12 9.07 -1.67
C THR A 53 9.79 9.83 -1.63
N ARG A 54 8.66 9.11 -1.64
CA ARG A 54 7.32 9.69 -1.75
C ARG A 54 6.48 9.60 -0.48
N ALA A 55 6.76 8.65 0.39
CA ALA A 55 6.01 8.40 1.62
C ALA A 55 6.89 7.67 2.63
N LEU A 56 6.58 7.84 3.92
CA LEU A 56 7.25 7.13 5.00
C LEU A 56 6.90 5.64 4.94
N ILE A 57 7.92 4.80 4.98
CA ILE A 57 7.76 3.36 5.03
C ILE A 57 7.45 2.94 6.45
N THR A 58 6.32 2.27 6.61
CA THR A 58 5.89 1.64 7.85
C THR A 58 5.80 0.13 7.72
N ASP A 59 5.76 -0.55 8.87
CA ASP A 59 5.42 -1.96 8.93
C ASP A 59 3.88 -2.20 8.93
N ASN A 60 3.49 -3.47 9.03
CA ASN A 60 2.08 -3.90 9.12
C ASN A 60 1.32 -3.39 10.37
N ARG A 61 2.01 -2.74 11.30
CA ARG A 61 1.46 -2.11 12.51
C ARG A 61 1.62 -0.58 12.49
N LEU A 62 1.93 -0.01 11.33
CA LEU A 62 2.08 1.44 11.10
C LEU A 62 3.27 2.07 11.81
N ARG A 63 4.22 1.26 12.30
CA ARG A 63 5.45 1.74 12.93
C ARG A 63 6.46 2.12 11.87
N LEU A 64 7.17 3.23 12.07
CA LEU A 64 8.17 3.71 11.14
C LEU A 64 9.36 2.76 11.09
N LYS A 65 9.74 2.31 9.89
CA LYS A 65 10.92 1.46 9.70
C LYS A 65 12.22 2.25 9.94
N GLY A 66 13.20 1.60 10.55
CA GLY A 66 14.50 2.19 10.91
C GLY A 66 14.57 2.73 12.35
N ILE A 67 13.46 2.71 13.08
CA ILE A 67 13.41 3.14 14.48
C ILE A 67 13.54 1.91 15.40
N HIS A 68 14.65 1.81 16.14
CA HIS A 68 14.98 0.63 16.96
C HIS A 68 13.97 0.35 18.07
N ASP A 69 13.44 1.38 18.72
CA ASP A 69 12.53 1.25 19.86
C ASP A 69 11.05 1.17 19.43
N SER A 70 10.75 1.21 18.12
CA SER A 70 9.37 1.17 17.61
C SER A 70 8.45 2.26 18.17
N SER A 71 9.01 3.40 18.59
CA SER A 71 8.26 4.50 19.24
C SER A 71 7.52 5.42 18.26
N VAL A 72 7.89 5.42 16.98
CA VAL A 72 7.37 6.35 15.96
C VAL A 72 6.40 5.65 15.02
N TYR A 73 5.29 6.31 14.69
CA TYR A 73 4.22 5.80 13.83
C TYR A 73 3.90 6.82 12.72
N ALA A 74 3.43 6.33 11.57
CA ALA A 74 2.94 7.18 10.48
C ALA A 74 1.68 6.57 9.86
N ILE A 75 0.67 7.41 9.59
CA ILE A 75 -0.66 6.98 9.15
C ILE A 75 -1.21 7.97 8.11
N GLY A 76 -1.98 7.46 7.16
CA GLY A 76 -2.64 8.26 6.11
C GLY A 76 -1.72 8.52 4.93
N ASP A 77 -2.00 9.59 4.19
CA ASP A 77 -1.33 9.95 2.93
C ASP A 77 0.19 10.12 3.07
N CYS A 78 0.67 10.29 4.30
CA CYS A 78 2.09 10.44 4.58
C CYS A 78 2.89 9.14 4.60
N SER A 79 2.21 8.00 4.58
CA SER A 79 2.78 6.70 4.88
C SER A 79 2.40 5.65 3.86
N THR A 80 3.27 4.66 3.68
CA THR A 80 2.97 3.43 2.95
C THR A 80 3.50 2.23 3.73
N ILE A 81 2.81 1.10 3.61
CA ILE A 81 3.24 -0.15 4.20
C ILE A 81 4.10 -0.88 3.17
N GLU A 82 5.36 -1.16 3.51
CA GLU A 82 6.15 -2.06 2.69
C GLU A 82 5.67 -3.49 2.94
N ASN A 83 5.05 -4.09 1.93
CA ASN A 83 4.70 -5.51 1.92
C ASN A 83 5.62 -6.25 0.95
N PRO A 84 6.92 -6.41 1.26
CA PRO A 84 7.83 -7.10 0.37
C PRO A 84 7.50 -8.58 0.48
N ASN A 85 6.76 -9.07 -0.51
CA ASN A 85 6.43 -10.47 -0.74
C ASN A 85 5.29 -11.07 0.10
N LEU A 86 4.12 -10.43 0.11
CA LEU A 86 2.87 -11.14 0.44
C LEU A 86 2.78 -12.48 -0.31
N VAL A 87 3.17 -12.52 -1.59
CA VAL A 87 3.19 -13.73 -2.41
C VAL A 87 4.15 -14.81 -1.89
N ARG A 88 5.37 -14.45 -1.45
CA ARG A 88 6.29 -15.44 -0.84
C ARG A 88 5.79 -15.90 0.53
N GLY A 89 5.20 -14.99 1.30
CA GLY A 89 4.56 -15.30 2.57
C GLY A 89 3.37 -16.24 2.40
N LEU A 90 2.57 -16.07 1.34
CA LEU A 90 1.39 -16.88 1.06
C LEU A 90 1.72 -18.37 0.88
N MET A 91 2.80 -18.69 0.17
CA MET A 91 3.23 -20.09 0.04
C MET A 91 3.63 -20.69 1.38
N GLN A 92 4.33 -19.93 2.23
CA GLN A 92 4.67 -20.39 3.57
C GLN A 92 3.41 -20.55 4.43
N PHE A 93 2.47 -19.61 4.36
CA PHE A 93 1.21 -19.70 5.09
C PHE A 93 0.37 -20.89 4.65
N PHE A 94 0.40 -21.23 3.37
CA PHE A 94 -0.25 -22.43 2.84
C PHE A 94 0.38 -23.69 3.44
N ILE A 95 1.71 -23.82 3.37
CA ILE A 95 2.45 -24.97 3.92
C ILE A 95 2.26 -25.11 5.45
N ASP A 96 2.22 -23.99 6.17
CA ASP A 96 2.03 -23.98 7.62
C ASP A 96 0.59 -24.35 8.03
N ALA A 97 -0.40 -24.15 7.14
CA ALA A 97 -1.80 -24.43 7.40
C ALA A 97 -2.26 -25.81 6.89
N ASP A 98 -1.57 -26.37 5.89
CA ASP A 98 -1.76 -27.74 5.40
C ASP A 98 -1.16 -28.74 6.42
N VAL A 99 -1.96 -29.10 7.42
CA VAL A 99 -1.53 -29.90 8.57
C VAL A 99 -1.33 -31.35 8.17
N ASP A 100 -2.21 -31.86 7.31
CA ASP A 100 -2.17 -33.24 6.82
C ASP A 100 -1.19 -33.42 5.64
N LYS A 101 -0.67 -32.32 5.09
CA LYS A 101 0.33 -32.26 4.00
C LYS A 101 -0.19 -32.89 2.71
N ASN A 102 -1.49 -32.80 2.48
CA ASN A 102 -2.13 -33.34 1.28
C ASN A 102 -1.98 -32.40 0.06
N GLY A 103 -1.44 -31.19 0.25
CA GLY A 103 -1.27 -30.18 -0.80
C GLY A 103 -2.53 -29.40 -1.13
N LEU A 104 -3.57 -29.51 -0.30
CA LEU A 104 -4.86 -28.84 -0.36
C LEU A 104 -5.12 -28.15 0.99
N LEU A 105 -6.16 -27.32 1.07
CA LEU A 105 -6.63 -26.76 2.34
C LEU A 105 -8.09 -27.14 2.52
N SER A 106 -8.37 -27.90 3.56
CA SER A 106 -9.74 -28.09 4.03
C SER A 106 -10.34 -26.77 4.52
N TYR A 107 -11.66 -26.70 4.64
CA TYR A 107 -12.33 -25.50 5.14
C TYR A 107 -11.82 -25.07 6.53
N ASP A 108 -11.62 -26.03 7.44
CA ASP A 108 -11.13 -25.76 8.80
C ASP A 108 -9.69 -25.19 8.79
N GLU A 109 -8.81 -25.75 7.97
CA GLU A 109 -7.44 -25.25 7.79
C GLU A 109 -7.44 -23.86 7.15
N PHE A 110 -8.30 -23.63 6.16
CA PHE A 110 -8.47 -22.33 5.53
C PHE A 110 -8.98 -21.26 6.50
N VAL A 111 -9.93 -21.59 7.37
CA VAL A 111 -10.42 -20.68 8.42
C VAL A 111 -9.30 -20.34 9.41
N MET A 112 -8.50 -21.32 9.81
CA MET A 112 -7.35 -21.12 10.70
C MET A 112 -6.25 -20.27 10.05
N LEU A 113 -5.99 -20.51 8.77
CA LEU A 113 -5.11 -19.71 7.93
C LEU A 113 -5.57 -18.25 7.86
N ALA A 114 -6.84 -18.02 7.53
CA ALA A 114 -7.43 -16.68 7.44
C ALA A 114 -7.32 -15.93 8.77
N LYS A 115 -7.60 -16.59 9.91
CA LYS A 115 -7.42 -16.01 11.26
C LYS A 115 -5.96 -15.64 11.52
N THR A 116 -5.02 -16.51 11.13
CA THR A 116 -3.58 -16.28 11.31
C THR A 116 -3.09 -15.10 10.49
N ILE A 117 -3.47 -15.03 9.21
CA ILE A 117 -3.16 -13.91 8.32
C ILE A 117 -3.78 -12.62 8.85
N SER A 118 -5.03 -12.64 9.30
CA SER A 118 -5.71 -11.45 9.84
C SER A 118 -5.03 -10.92 11.10
N ARG A 119 -4.46 -11.77 11.96
CA ARG A 119 -3.69 -11.34 13.14
C ARG A 119 -2.35 -10.76 12.76
N LYS A 120 -1.66 -11.38 11.78
CA LYS A 120 -0.34 -10.95 11.33
C LYS A 120 -0.39 -9.71 10.45
N TYR A 121 -1.44 -9.53 9.66
CA TYR A 121 -1.65 -8.37 8.79
C TYR A 121 -3.05 -7.79 9.01
N PRO A 122 -3.23 -6.92 10.01
CA PRO A 122 -4.55 -6.39 10.35
C PRO A 122 -5.27 -5.70 9.17
N ILE A 123 -4.52 -5.16 8.22
CA ILE A 123 -5.08 -4.51 7.02
C ILE A 123 -5.85 -5.49 6.12
N THR A 124 -5.54 -6.79 6.16
CA THR A 124 -6.23 -7.80 5.35
C THR A 124 -7.53 -8.27 6.00
N ALA A 125 -7.78 -7.95 7.27
CA ALA A 125 -8.95 -8.42 8.01
C ALA A 125 -10.27 -8.09 7.31
N ASN A 126 -10.40 -6.88 6.73
CA ASN A 126 -11.60 -6.49 5.99
C ASN A 126 -11.76 -7.26 4.68
N HIS A 127 -10.67 -7.61 3.99
CA HIS A 127 -10.71 -8.42 2.77
C HIS A 127 -11.03 -9.88 3.08
N LEU A 128 -10.57 -10.38 4.23
CA LEU A 128 -10.82 -11.75 4.70
C LEU A 128 -12.24 -11.96 5.24
N LYS A 129 -13.04 -10.91 5.44
CA LYS A 129 -14.47 -11.05 5.79
C LYS A 129 -15.30 -11.79 4.72
N GLN A 130 -14.81 -11.81 3.48
CA GLN A 130 -15.44 -12.53 2.38
C GLN A 130 -14.71 -13.83 2.04
N ALA A 131 -13.77 -14.27 2.90
CA ALA A 131 -12.98 -15.46 2.66
C ALA A 131 -13.86 -16.71 2.53
N ASP A 132 -14.93 -16.83 3.32
CA ASP A 132 -15.86 -17.96 3.26
C ASP A 132 -16.54 -18.07 1.88
N LYS A 133 -17.01 -16.93 1.34
CA LYS A 133 -17.61 -16.87 -0.01
C LYS A 133 -16.60 -17.14 -1.13
N LEU A 134 -15.35 -16.75 -0.90
CA LEU A 134 -14.25 -17.04 -1.82
C LEU A 134 -13.93 -18.54 -1.79
N PHE A 135 -13.91 -19.16 -0.61
CA PHE A 135 -13.72 -20.59 -0.45
C PHE A 135 -14.81 -21.36 -1.21
N GLU A 136 -16.09 -21.10 -0.90
CA GLU A 136 -17.23 -21.74 -1.59
C GLU A 136 -17.18 -21.61 -3.12
N ARG A 137 -16.62 -20.51 -3.65
CA ARG A 137 -16.51 -20.28 -5.09
C ARG A 137 -15.42 -21.13 -5.74
N TYR A 138 -14.33 -21.40 -5.03
CA TYR A 138 -13.16 -22.12 -5.55
C TYR A 138 -13.05 -23.55 -5.02
N ASP A 139 -13.93 -23.92 -4.11
CA ASP A 139 -14.13 -25.26 -3.60
C ASP A 139 -14.76 -26.14 -4.69
N VAL A 140 -13.91 -26.99 -5.29
CA VAL A 140 -14.26 -27.83 -6.43
C VAL A 140 -15.05 -29.06 -6.00
N ASP A 141 -14.77 -29.59 -4.80
CA ASP A 141 -15.36 -30.83 -4.29
C ASP A 141 -16.44 -30.61 -3.22
N LYS A 142 -16.68 -29.35 -2.81
CA LYS A 142 -17.72 -28.94 -1.85
C LYS A 142 -17.52 -29.56 -0.47
N SER A 143 -16.26 -29.57 -0.01
CA SER A 143 -15.83 -30.26 1.21
C SER A 143 -15.62 -29.36 2.43
#